data_AF-A0A7W0IE72-F1
#
_entry.id   AF-A0A7W0IE72-F1
#
_cell.length_a   1.000
_cell.length_b   1.000
_cell.length_c   1.000
_cell.angle_alpha   90.00
_cell.angle_beta   90.00
_cell.angle_gamma   90.00
#
_symmetry.space_group_name_H-M   'P 1'
#
loop_
_entity.id
_entity.type
_entity.pdbx_description
1 polymer ?
#
loop_
_entity_poly.entity_id
_entity_poly.type
_entity_poly.pdbx_seq_one_letter_code
_entity_poly.pdbx_strand_id
1 'polypeptide(L)'
;MGLEHDAAGWAVRKRELTGRSSSRWAGSITKATHDQWALARRAQAAHIAWLRGQITQTQARLARPLGAKADKREGLSKGYASRREWHAKSRRLHTLQDRLAKMEADQAAGRVRVVRGGKNLARTRHHLAQVGLEEKAWRARWEAARMFLAADGESGKRFGNETIRITDTGQISIKLPAHVAHLANAPRGRYV
;
A
#
# COMPACT_ATOMS: atom_id res chain seq x y z
N MET A 1 -0.74 15.69 -5.42
CA MET A 1 0.32 14.66 -5.50
C MET A 1 0.12 13.92 -6.83
N GLY A 2 0.72 14.43 -7.91
CA GLY A 2 0.54 13.97 -9.29
C GLY A 2 1.81 13.33 -9.87
N LEU A 3 1.94 13.36 -11.20
CA LEU A 3 3.05 12.77 -11.98
C LEU A 3 4.42 13.44 -11.71
N GLU A 4 4.43 14.62 -11.10
CA GLU A 4 5.61 15.41 -10.74
C GLU A 4 6.29 14.93 -9.44
N HIS A 5 6.46 13.62 -9.28
CA HIS A 5 7.24 13.11 -8.15
C HIS A 5 8.74 13.10 -8.51
N ASP A 6 9.36 14.28 -8.58
CA ASP A 6 10.78 14.44 -8.89
C ASP A 6 11.66 14.52 -7.61
N ALA A 7 12.98 14.46 -7.81
CA ALA A 7 13.96 14.56 -6.73
C ALA A 7 13.94 15.94 -6.04
N ALA A 8 13.53 17.00 -6.76
CA ALA A 8 13.46 18.36 -6.24
C ALA A 8 12.34 18.53 -5.21
N GLY A 9 11.13 18.04 -5.50
CA GLY A 9 9.99 18.02 -4.58
C GLY A 9 10.21 17.11 -3.36
N TRP A 10 11.09 16.12 -3.47
CA TRP A 10 11.57 15.37 -2.31
C TRP A 10 12.51 16.22 -1.43
N ALA A 11 13.49 16.88 -2.03
CA ALA A 11 14.44 17.74 -1.31
C ALA A 11 13.73 18.89 -0.56
N VAL A 12 12.75 19.54 -1.19
CA VAL A 12 11.93 20.59 -0.57
C VAL A 12 11.19 20.05 0.66
N ARG A 13 10.42 18.96 0.50
CA ARG A 13 9.69 18.34 1.63
C ARG A 13 10.61 17.91 2.77
N LYS A 14 11.79 17.35 2.44
CA LYS A 14 12.78 16.97 3.46
C LYS A 14 13.30 18.19 4.21
N ARG A 15 13.59 19.30 3.51
CA ARG A 15 14.04 20.55 4.13
C ARG A 15 13.01 21.13 5.09
N GLU A 16 11.75 21.21 4.66
CA GLU A 16 10.63 21.70 5.49
C GLU A 16 10.43 20.84 6.75
N LEU A 17 10.45 19.51 6.59
CA LEU A 17 10.33 18.58 7.72
C LEU A 17 11.54 18.64 8.65
N THR A 18 12.74 18.92 8.11
CA THR A 18 13.96 19.03 8.91
C THR A 18 13.83 20.16 9.93
N GLY A 19 13.31 21.32 9.53
CA GLY A 19 13.10 22.47 10.43
C GLY A 19 12.12 22.18 11.58
N ARG A 20 11.21 21.22 11.41
CA ARG A 20 10.21 20.82 12.41
C ARG A 20 10.60 19.57 13.22
N SER A 21 11.69 18.89 12.85
CA SER A 21 12.10 17.63 13.46
C SER A 21 13.62 17.53 13.59
N SER A 22 14.25 16.72 12.74
CA SER A 22 15.69 16.66 12.51
C SER A 22 15.92 16.14 11.09
N SER A 23 17.11 16.32 10.54
CA SER A 23 17.43 15.85 9.17
C SER A 23 17.21 14.33 9.02
N ARG A 24 17.51 13.55 10.06
CA ARG A 24 17.30 12.09 10.07
C ARG A 24 15.83 11.72 10.14
N TRP A 25 15.05 12.34 11.04
CA TRP A 25 13.59 12.11 11.12
C TRP A 25 12.89 12.50 9.82
N ALA A 26 13.24 13.66 9.25
CA ALA A 26 12.73 14.10 7.95
C ALA A 26 13.11 13.12 6.82
N GLY A 27 14.33 12.60 6.82
CA GLY A 27 14.78 11.55 5.90
C GLY A 27 13.93 10.29 5.99
N SER A 28 13.76 9.73 7.20
CA SER A 28 12.98 8.50 7.40
C SER A 28 11.50 8.68 7.02
N ILE A 29 10.89 9.80 7.40
CA ILE A 29 9.48 10.10 7.06
C ILE A 29 9.31 10.23 5.55
N THR A 30 10.15 11.04 4.89
CA THR A 30 10.02 11.25 3.44
C THR A 30 10.26 9.97 2.66
N LYS A 31 11.28 9.18 3.01
CA LYS A 31 11.53 7.85 2.44
C LYS A 31 10.32 6.93 2.60
N ALA A 32 9.80 6.76 3.82
CA ALA A 32 8.66 5.89 4.07
C ALA A 32 7.42 6.29 3.27
N THR A 33 7.12 7.59 3.17
CA THR A 33 5.99 8.09 2.37
C THR A 33 6.20 7.85 0.88
N HIS A 34 7.44 8.00 0.38
CA HIS A 34 7.79 7.74 -1.01
C HIS A 34 7.67 6.25 -1.36
N ASP A 35 8.18 5.37 -0.50
CA ASP A 35 8.11 3.92 -0.69
C ASP A 35 6.65 3.44 -0.74
N GLN A 36 5.79 3.99 0.12
CA GLN A 36 4.35 3.70 0.10
C GLN A 36 3.68 4.18 -1.20
N TRP A 37 4.04 5.37 -1.70
CA TRP A 37 3.55 5.87 -2.97
C TRP A 37 4.02 4.99 -4.14
N ALA A 38 5.30 4.63 -4.18
CA ALA A 38 5.88 3.79 -5.23
C ALA A 38 5.26 2.39 -5.23
N LEU A 39 5.06 1.81 -4.05
CA LEU A 39 4.33 0.54 -3.89
C LEU A 39 2.89 0.66 -4.41
N ALA A 40 2.18 1.73 -4.07
CA ALA A 40 0.81 1.94 -4.54
C ALA A 40 0.73 2.08 -6.07
N ARG A 41 1.71 2.76 -6.70
CA ARG A 41 1.83 2.84 -8.17
C ARG A 41 2.03 1.47 -8.81
N ARG A 42 2.97 0.66 -8.29
CA ARG A 42 3.20 -0.71 -8.79
C ARG A 42 1.96 -1.58 -8.62
N ALA A 43 1.30 -1.51 -7.46
CA ALA A 43 0.07 -2.25 -7.20
C ALA A 43 -1.08 -1.82 -8.12
N GLN A 44 -1.23 -0.52 -8.42
CA GLN A 44 -2.21 -0.01 -9.39
C GLN A 44 -1.96 -0.60 -10.78
N ALA A 45 -0.72 -0.57 -11.27
CA ALA A 45 -0.36 -1.13 -12.57
C ALA A 45 -0.65 -2.64 -12.64
N ALA A 46 -0.26 -3.40 -11.61
CA ALA A 46 -0.55 -4.83 -11.53
C ALA A 46 -2.06 -5.12 -11.51
N HIS A 47 -2.85 -4.31 -10.81
CA HIS A 47 -4.30 -4.45 -10.76
C HIS A 47 -4.96 -4.17 -12.12
N ILE A 48 -4.49 -3.15 -12.85
CA ILE A 48 -4.95 -2.85 -14.21
C ILE A 48 -4.65 -4.03 -15.14
N ALA A 49 -3.43 -4.56 -15.11
CA ALA A 49 -3.04 -5.72 -15.91
C ALA A 49 -3.93 -6.95 -15.58
N TRP A 50 -4.18 -7.20 -14.30
CA TRP A 50 -5.08 -8.27 -13.86
C TRP A 50 -6.52 -8.06 -14.36
N LEU A 51 -7.07 -6.84 -14.26
CA LEU A 51 -8.41 -6.53 -14.75
C LEU A 51 -8.53 -6.77 -16.26
N ARG A 52 -7.56 -6.30 -17.04
CA ARG A 52 -7.50 -6.54 -18.49
C ARG A 52 -7.50 -8.04 -18.78
N GLY A 53 -6.65 -8.82 -18.12
CA GLY A 53 -6.61 -10.28 -18.30
C GLY A 53 -7.94 -10.97 -17.94
N GLN A 54 -8.60 -10.55 -16.86
CA GLN A 54 -9.92 -11.09 -16.47
C GLN A 54 -11.02 -10.72 -17.47
N ILE A 55 -11.00 -9.50 -18.00
CA ILE A 55 -11.92 -9.03 -19.03
C ILE A 55 -11.74 -9.87 -20.30
N THR A 56 -10.51 -9.98 -20.81
CA THR A 56 -10.20 -10.78 -21.99
C THR A 56 -10.65 -12.24 -21.82
N GLN A 57 -10.33 -12.86 -20.69
CA GLN A 57 -10.74 -14.25 -20.41
C GLN A 57 -12.27 -14.39 -20.34
N THR A 58 -12.96 -13.43 -19.72
CA THR A 58 -14.43 -13.47 -19.60
C THR A 58 -15.09 -13.26 -20.97
N GLN A 59 -14.61 -12.30 -21.76
CA GLN A 59 -15.09 -12.04 -23.12
C GLN A 59 -14.89 -13.26 -24.03
N ALA A 60 -13.70 -13.85 -24.01
CA ALA A 60 -13.38 -15.04 -24.79
C ALA A 60 -14.35 -16.19 -24.50
N ARG A 61 -14.74 -16.38 -23.23
CA ARG A 61 -15.72 -17.41 -22.84
C ARG A 61 -17.16 -17.04 -23.15
N LEU A 62 -17.54 -15.77 -23.04
CA LEU A 62 -18.88 -15.28 -23.38
C LEU A 62 -19.18 -15.38 -24.88
N ALA A 63 -18.15 -15.24 -25.72
CA ALA A 63 -18.25 -15.35 -27.19
C ALA A 63 -18.47 -16.79 -27.68
N ARG A 64 -18.29 -17.79 -26.80
CA ARG A 64 -18.49 -19.21 -27.16
C ARG A 64 -19.95 -19.63 -26.96
N PRO A 65 -20.45 -20.58 -27.77
CA PRO A 65 -21.73 -21.22 -27.51
C PRO A 65 -21.78 -21.81 -26.09
N LEU A 66 -22.99 -21.88 -25.52
CA LEU A 66 -23.19 -22.51 -24.22
C LEU A 66 -22.76 -23.98 -24.26
N GLY A 67 -22.07 -24.43 -23.22
CA GLY A 67 -21.55 -25.80 -23.13
C GLY A 67 -20.38 -26.12 -24.07
N ALA A 68 -19.92 -25.18 -24.91
CA ALA A 68 -18.82 -25.43 -25.83
C ALA A 68 -17.56 -25.86 -25.07
N LYS A 69 -16.97 -26.98 -25.52
CA LYS A 69 -15.69 -27.46 -25.00
C LYS A 69 -14.57 -26.50 -25.42
N ALA A 70 -13.50 -26.49 -24.62
CA ALA A 70 -12.28 -25.79 -25.00
C ALA A 70 -11.59 -26.54 -26.15
N ASP A 71 -10.96 -25.80 -27.04
CA ASP A 71 -10.04 -26.34 -28.05
C ASP A 71 -8.65 -25.76 -27.81
N LYS A 72 -7.71 -26.61 -27.42
CA LYS A 72 -6.33 -26.16 -27.17
C LYS A 72 -5.54 -25.94 -28.47
N ARG A 73 -5.88 -26.64 -29.55
CA ARG A 73 -5.20 -26.52 -30.85
C ARG A 73 -5.56 -25.20 -31.50
N GLU A 74 -6.83 -24.80 -31.42
CA GLU A 74 -7.32 -23.52 -31.95
C GLU A 74 -7.25 -22.37 -30.93
N GLY A 75 -6.76 -22.62 -29.72
CA GLY A 75 -6.67 -21.61 -28.65
C GLY A 75 -8.04 -21.14 -28.11
N LEU A 76 -9.11 -21.89 -28.35
CA LEU A 76 -10.46 -21.53 -27.97
C LEU A 76 -10.77 -21.89 -26.53
N SER A 77 -11.22 -20.91 -25.76
CA SER A 77 -11.70 -21.12 -24.40
C SER A 77 -13.03 -21.89 -24.38
N LYS A 78 -13.35 -22.54 -23.25
CA LYS A 78 -14.66 -23.17 -23.04
C LYS A 78 -15.76 -22.13 -22.83
N GLY A 79 -16.95 -22.43 -23.32
CA GLY A 79 -18.16 -21.66 -23.02
C GLY A 79 -18.59 -21.76 -21.55
N TYR A 80 -19.63 -21.01 -21.20
CA TYR A 80 -20.32 -21.17 -19.92
C TYR A 80 -21.32 -22.32 -19.98
N ALA A 81 -21.55 -22.98 -18.84
CA ALA A 81 -22.34 -24.22 -18.81
C ALA A 81 -23.83 -23.97 -19.02
N SER A 82 -24.33 -22.80 -18.63
CA SER A 82 -25.75 -22.46 -18.71
C SER A 82 -25.99 -21.01 -19.07
N ARG A 83 -27.20 -20.71 -19.54
CA ARG A 83 -27.68 -19.35 -19.80
C ARG A 83 -27.63 -18.48 -18.54
N ARG A 84 -27.98 -19.05 -17.38
CA ARG A 84 -27.93 -18.35 -16.07
C ARG A 84 -26.50 -17.95 -15.72
N GLU A 85 -25.54 -18.87 -15.85
CA GLU A 85 -24.12 -18.57 -15.61
C GLU A 85 -23.62 -17.51 -16.60
N TRP A 86 -23.95 -17.66 -17.89
CA TRP A 86 -23.59 -16.70 -18.93
C TRP A 86 -24.10 -15.28 -18.60
N HIS A 87 -25.37 -15.13 -18.21
CA HIS A 87 -25.92 -13.83 -17.82
C HIS A 87 -25.23 -13.23 -16.59
N ALA A 88 -24.95 -14.05 -15.57
CA ALA A 88 -24.21 -13.59 -14.39
C ALA A 88 -22.79 -13.10 -14.75
N LYS A 89 -22.12 -13.79 -15.69
CA LYS A 89 -20.77 -13.45 -16.13
C LYS A 89 -20.74 -12.24 -17.07
N SER A 90 -21.77 -12.09 -17.91
CA SER A 90 -21.99 -10.88 -18.72
C SER A 90 -22.16 -9.64 -17.84
N ARG A 91 -22.97 -9.70 -16.78
CA ARG A 91 -23.06 -8.59 -15.80
C ARG A 91 -21.74 -8.33 -15.09
N ARG A 92 -21.05 -9.40 -14.65
CA ARG A 92 -19.73 -9.27 -14.03
C ARG A 92 -18.71 -8.62 -14.97
N LEU A 93 -18.76 -8.90 -16.27
CA LEU A 93 -17.88 -8.29 -17.26
C LEU A 93 -18.03 -6.76 -17.25
N HIS A 94 -19.26 -6.25 -17.26
CA HIS A 94 -19.50 -4.81 -17.21
C HIS A 94 -18.92 -4.18 -15.94
N THR A 95 -19.15 -4.81 -14.78
CA THR A 95 -18.52 -4.37 -13.51
C THR A 95 -16.99 -4.38 -13.56
N LEU A 96 -16.37 -5.33 -14.28
CA LEU A 96 -14.92 -5.36 -14.44
C LEU A 96 -14.44 -4.23 -15.36
N GLN A 97 -15.17 -3.93 -16.43
CA GLN A 97 -14.89 -2.84 -17.37
C GLN A 97 -14.98 -1.47 -16.67
N ASP A 98 -16.03 -1.23 -15.88
CA ASP A 98 -16.19 0.01 -15.10
C ASP A 98 -15.02 0.21 -14.12
N ARG A 99 -14.61 -0.87 -13.46
CA ARG A 99 -13.46 -0.85 -12.54
C ARG A 99 -12.16 -0.55 -13.28
N LEU A 100 -11.96 -1.14 -14.46
CA LEU A 100 -10.79 -0.88 -15.29
C LEU A 100 -10.74 0.59 -15.70
N ALA A 101 -11.83 1.11 -16.27
CA ALA A 101 -11.93 2.50 -16.70
C ALA A 101 -11.61 3.47 -15.56
N LYS A 102 -12.14 3.23 -14.35
CA LYS A 102 -11.82 4.03 -13.17
C LYS A 102 -10.34 3.96 -12.80
N MET A 103 -9.72 2.79 -12.85
CA MET A 103 -8.31 2.62 -12.51
C MET A 103 -7.38 3.25 -13.54
N GLU A 104 -7.72 3.15 -14.82
CA GLU A 104 -6.98 3.79 -15.92
C GLU A 104 -7.08 5.32 -15.84
N ALA A 105 -8.28 5.86 -15.55
CA ALA A 105 -8.45 7.30 -15.31
C ALA A 105 -7.65 7.78 -14.10
N ASP A 106 -7.65 7.02 -12.99
CA ASP A 106 -6.81 7.33 -11.84
C ASP A 106 -5.32 7.27 -12.19
N GLN A 107 -4.88 6.30 -13.00
CA GLN A 107 -3.49 6.17 -13.42
C GLN A 107 -3.04 7.33 -14.32
N ALA A 108 -3.88 7.71 -15.29
CA ALA A 108 -3.65 8.83 -16.21
C ALA A 108 -3.58 10.17 -15.44
N ALA A 109 -4.44 10.35 -14.44
CA ALA A 109 -4.41 11.52 -13.56
C ALA A 109 -3.27 11.48 -12.51
N GLY A 110 -2.40 10.46 -12.52
CA GLY A 110 -1.34 10.30 -11.51
C GLY A 110 -1.85 10.07 -10.09
N ARG A 111 -3.13 9.69 -9.92
CA ARG A 111 -3.77 9.52 -8.62
C ARG A 111 -3.49 8.12 -8.07
N VAL A 112 -2.93 8.08 -6.86
CA VAL A 112 -2.82 6.87 -6.04
C VAL A 112 -3.53 7.04 -4.71
N ARG A 113 -4.12 5.96 -4.21
CA ARG A 113 -4.77 5.92 -2.90
C ARG A 113 -3.88 5.17 -1.92
N VAL A 114 -3.25 5.91 -1.01
CA VAL A 114 -2.42 5.35 0.07
C VAL A 114 -3.21 5.40 1.36
N VAL A 115 -3.20 4.30 2.12
CA VAL A 115 -3.88 4.19 3.41
C VAL A 115 -2.84 3.82 4.47
N ARG A 116 -2.52 4.78 5.36
CA ARG A 116 -1.65 4.51 6.52
C ARG A 116 -2.31 3.46 7.42
N GLY A 117 -1.57 2.40 7.76
CA GLY A 117 -2.11 1.23 8.47
C GLY A 117 -2.67 0.14 7.55
N GLY A 118 -2.64 0.34 6.23
CA GLY A 118 -2.99 -0.67 5.24
C GLY A 118 -4.45 -0.61 4.76
N LYS A 119 -4.62 -0.64 3.43
CA LYS A 119 -5.94 -0.60 2.78
C LYS A 119 -6.86 -1.75 3.18
N ASN A 120 -6.30 -2.95 3.35
CA ASN A 120 -7.07 -4.12 3.75
C ASN A 120 -7.69 -3.93 5.14
N LEU A 121 -6.88 -3.49 6.12
CA LEU A 121 -7.35 -3.29 7.48
C LEU A 121 -8.43 -2.19 7.55
N ALA A 122 -8.28 -1.09 6.82
CA ALA A 122 -9.31 -0.07 6.70
C ALA A 122 -10.62 -0.64 6.13
N ARG A 123 -10.53 -1.47 5.09
CA ARG A 123 -11.72 -2.08 4.46
C ARG A 123 -12.40 -3.10 5.39
N THR A 124 -11.61 -3.87 6.14
CA THR A 124 -12.11 -4.85 7.12
C THR A 124 -12.97 -4.19 8.20
N ARG A 125 -12.75 -2.91 8.52
CA ARG A 125 -13.58 -2.16 9.48
C ARG A 125 -15.08 -2.18 9.17
N HIS A 126 -15.43 -2.24 7.88
CA HIS A 126 -16.81 -2.27 7.42
C HIS A 126 -17.40 -3.69 7.32
N HIS A 127 -16.57 -4.72 7.56
CA HIS A 127 -16.92 -6.13 7.38
C HIS A 127 -16.50 -6.99 8.59
N LEU A 128 -16.39 -6.37 9.77
CA LEU A 128 -15.91 -7.02 11.00
C LEU A 128 -16.63 -8.33 11.32
N ALA A 129 -17.96 -8.33 11.23
CA ALA A 129 -18.78 -9.53 11.45
C ALA A 129 -18.48 -10.65 10.44
N GLN A 130 -18.25 -10.30 9.18
CA GLN A 130 -17.98 -11.28 8.11
C GLN A 130 -16.62 -11.96 8.27
N VAL A 131 -15.66 -11.27 8.91
CA VAL A 131 -14.30 -11.80 9.14
C VAL A 131 -14.08 -12.30 10.56
N GLY A 132 -15.12 -12.31 11.41
CA GLY A 132 -15.02 -12.73 12.81
C GLY A 132 -14.03 -11.90 13.64
N LEU A 133 -13.90 -10.61 13.36
CA LEU A 133 -12.95 -9.72 14.06
C LEU A 133 -13.71 -8.72 14.93
N GLU A 134 -13.41 -8.67 16.22
CA GLU A 134 -13.95 -7.65 17.12
C GLU A 134 -13.40 -6.25 16.81
N GLU A 135 -14.20 -5.21 17.06
CA GLU A 135 -13.77 -3.83 16.82
C GLU A 135 -12.54 -3.44 17.65
N LYS A 136 -12.46 -3.87 18.92
CA LYS A 136 -11.32 -3.56 19.79
C LYS A 136 -10.02 -4.16 19.26
N ALA A 137 -10.07 -5.42 18.84
CA ALA A 137 -8.93 -6.10 18.22
C ALA A 137 -8.54 -5.44 16.88
N TRP A 138 -9.52 -5.05 16.06
CA TRP A 138 -9.28 -4.27 14.85
C TRP A 138 -8.58 -2.94 15.16
N ARG A 139 -9.05 -2.21 16.17
CA ARG A 139 -8.51 -0.90 16.57
C ARG A 139 -7.06 -1.01 17.04
N ALA A 140 -6.75 -1.99 17.88
CA ALA A 140 -5.38 -2.26 18.30
C ALA A 140 -4.45 -2.57 17.11
N ARG A 141 -4.90 -3.41 16.17
CA ARG A 141 -4.15 -3.68 14.93
C ARG A 141 -3.98 -2.42 14.08
N TRP A 142 -5.02 -1.59 14.00
CA TRP A 142 -5.03 -0.36 13.21
C TRP A 142 -4.06 0.68 13.76
N GLU A 143 -4.03 0.87 15.08
CA GLU A 143 -3.07 1.75 15.76
C GLU A 143 -1.64 1.23 15.60
N ALA A 144 -1.41 -0.06 15.85
CA ALA A 144 -0.11 -0.70 15.69
C ALA A 144 0.43 -0.57 14.25
N ALA A 145 -0.39 -0.86 13.23
CA ALA A 145 0.01 -0.76 11.82
C ALA A 145 0.30 0.69 11.38
N ARG A 146 -0.15 1.69 12.14
CA ARG A 146 0.11 3.10 11.90
C ARG A 146 1.32 3.60 12.69
N MET A 147 1.73 2.89 13.74
CA MET A 147 2.97 3.16 14.46
C MET A 147 4.15 2.83 13.54
N PHE A 148 5.00 3.82 13.29
CA PHE A 148 6.19 3.66 12.47
C PHE A 148 7.37 4.24 13.21
N LEU A 149 8.35 3.38 13.45
CA LEU A 149 9.67 3.75 13.93
C LEU A 149 10.68 2.85 13.21
N ALA A 150 11.40 3.39 12.24
CA ALA A 150 12.39 2.64 11.48
C ALA A 150 13.76 3.33 11.54
N ALA A 151 14.80 2.51 11.64
CA ALA A 151 16.20 2.90 11.51
C ALA A 151 16.88 1.99 10.51
N ASP A 152 17.39 2.59 9.44
CA ASP A 152 18.39 1.92 8.62
C ASP A 152 19.73 1.95 9.37
N GLY A 153 20.49 0.86 9.31
CA GLY A 153 21.84 0.83 9.87
C GLY A 153 22.72 1.93 9.24
N GLU A 154 23.61 2.51 10.04
CA GLU A 154 24.55 3.53 9.57
C GLU A 154 25.96 2.94 9.52
N SER A 155 26.65 3.09 8.39
CA SER A 155 28.00 2.53 8.22
C SER A 155 28.93 3.05 9.32
N GLY A 156 29.70 2.16 9.94
CA GLY A 156 30.56 2.48 11.08
C GLY A 156 29.84 2.64 12.43
N LYS A 157 28.51 2.46 12.51
CA LYS A 157 27.75 2.48 13.78
C LYS A 157 27.30 1.08 14.14
N ARG A 158 27.69 0.62 15.33
CA ARG A 158 27.17 -0.64 15.91
C ARG A 158 25.84 -0.38 16.60
N PHE A 159 24.97 -1.39 16.60
CA PHE A 159 23.69 -1.40 17.30
C PHE A 159 22.67 -0.35 16.83
N GLY A 160 22.65 0.00 15.53
CA GLY A 160 21.65 0.87 14.94
C GLY A 160 22.25 2.10 14.25
N ASN A 161 21.67 3.28 14.49
CA ASN A 161 22.12 4.56 13.94
C ASN A 161 22.03 5.70 14.97
N GLU A 162 22.23 6.96 14.56
CA GLU A 162 22.12 8.08 15.51
C GLU A 162 20.68 8.35 16.01
N THR A 163 19.65 7.84 15.32
CA THR A 163 18.24 7.99 15.68
C THR A 163 17.73 6.89 16.59
N ILE A 164 18.01 5.63 16.30
CA ILE A 164 17.60 4.47 17.11
C ILE A 164 18.82 3.61 17.35
N ARG A 165 19.07 3.29 18.62
CA ARG A 165 20.11 2.33 19.00
C ARG A 165 19.56 1.27 19.94
N ILE A 166 20.19 0.11 19.91
CA ILE A 166 20.07 -0.89 20.96
C ILE A 166 21.25 -0.68 21.91
N THR A 167 21.00 -0.58 23.20
CA THR A 167 22.05 -0.52 24.23
C THR A 167 22.72 -1.89 24.36
N ASP A 168 23.87 -1.92 25.02
CA ASP A 168 24.52 -3.17 25.45
C ASP A 168 23.62 -4.07 26.31
N THR A 169 22.70 -3.47 27.07
CA THR A 169 21.67 -4.16 27.87
C THR A 169 20.43 -4.60 27.09
N GLY A 170 20.36 -4.33 25.77
CA GLY A 170 19.22 -4.69 24.93
C GLY A 170 18.05 -3.69 24.96
N GLN A 171 18.19 -2.55 25.62
CA GLN A 171 17.18 -1.47 25.63
C GLN A 171 17.21 -0.67 24.33
N ILE A 172 16.08 -0.09 23.94
CA ILE A 172 15.98 0.75 22.73
C ILE A 172 16.15 2.20 23.14
N SER A 173 17.20 2.84 22.66
CA SER A 173 17.47 4.27 22.84
C SER A 173 17.13 5.07 21.60
N ILE A 174 16.20 6.02 21.72
CA ILE A 174 15.65 6.80 20.61
C ILE A 174 16.02 8.28 20.78
N LYS A 175 16.62 8.90 19.76
CA LYS A 175 16.83 10.35 19.71
C LYS A 175 15.50 11.05 19.41
N LEU A 176 15.01 11.81 20.37
CA LEU A 176 13.72 12.49 20.25
C LEU A 176 13.82 13.70 19.30
N PRO A 177 12.85 13.89 18.40
CA PRO A 177 12.73 15.10 17.61
C PRO A 177 12.35 16.31 18.48
N ALA A 178 12.66 17.53 18.00
CA ALA A 178 12.56 18.76 18.77
C ALA A 178 11.21 18.96 19.49
N HIS A 179 10.09 18.65 18.81
CA HIS A 179 8.74 18.83 19.35
C HIS A 179 8.41 17.95 20.58
N VAL A 180 9.12 16.84 20.77
CA VAL A 180 8.99 15.92 21.92
C VAL A 180 10.27 15.83 22.74
N ALA A 181 11.22 16.75 22.53
CA ALA A 181 12.50 16.73 23.25
C ALA A 181 12.33 16.82 24.77
N HIS A 182 11.26 17.45 25.25
CA HIS A 182 10.90 17.53 26.67
C HIS A 182 10.59 16.18 27.32
N LEU A 183 10.35 15.12 26.53
CA LEU A 183 10.14 13.76 27.04
C LEU A 183 11.46 12.99 27.24
N ALA A 184 12.61 13.55 26.88
CA ALA A 184 13.90 12.85 26.96
C ALA A 184 14.26 12.53 28.42
N ASN A 185 14.55 11.26 28.71
CA ASN A 185 14.97 10.77 30.03
C ASN A 185 16.46 10.36 30.05
N ALA A 186 17.19 10.55 28.95
CA ALA A 186 18.58 10.15 28.79
C ALA A 186 19.44 11.22 28.07
N PRO A 187 20.78 11.18 28.24
CA PRO A 187 21.69 12.16 27.65
C PRO A 187 21.54 12.33 26.14
N ARG A 188 21.93 13.51 25.66
CA ARG A 188 21.84 13.91 24.24
C ARG A 188 20.40 13.85 23.73
N GLY A 189 19.40 14.18 24.57
CA GLY A 189 17.98 14.27 24.21
C GLY A 189 17.40 12.94 23.73
N ARG A 190 17.73 11.86 24.44
CA ARG A 190 17.29 10.50 24.11
C ARG A 190 16.22 10.03 25.09
N TYR A 191 15.42 9.08 24.61
CA TYR A 191 14.50 8.29 25.42
C TYR A 191 14.99 6.85 25.44
N VAL A 192 15.07 6.23 26.62
CA VAL A 192 15.42 4.82 26.84
C VAL A 192 14.30 4.16 27.63
#